data_AF-A0A6J1CN32-F1
#
_entry.id   AF-A0A6J1CN32-F1
#
_cell.length_a   1.000
_cell.length_b   1.000
_cell.length_c   1.000
_cell.angle_alpha   90.00
_cell.angle_beta   90.00
_cell.angle_gamma   90.00
#
_symmetry.space_group_name_H-M   'P 1'
#
loop_
_entity.id
_entity.type
_entity.pdbx_description
1 polymer ?
#
loop_
_entity_poly.entity_id
_entity_poly.type
_entity_poly.pdbx_seq_one_letter_code
_entity_poly.pdbx_strand_id
1 'polypeptide(L)'
;MFIRLVYSVTGLDLEARLVEFLEGRRSVEEVRDVSPQQLEELNRLQMETVKEEERLTSELARVQEEIAEQTVVGIAMRAKEAAAEEELERALEKQVDGEMLRIMEAADKLRMRTLNHLTEILRPLQAVMFLASSKRLHLCVRQWGKRTDQRHGRDAVS
;
A
#
# COMPACT_ATOMS: atom_id res chain seq x y z
N MET A 1 0.47 2.98 3.84
CA MET A 1 -1.00 3.22 3.78
C MET A 1 -1.70 3.20 5.16
N PHE A 2 -1.45 2.20 6.00
CA PHE A 2 -2.16 2.04 7.29
C PHE A 2 -1.98 3.20 8.26
N ILE A 3 -0.76 3.72 8.39
CA ILE A 3 -0.45 4.80 9.33
C ILE A 3 -1.20 6.09 8.95
N ARG A 4 -1.25 6.43 7.65
CA ARG A 4 -2.04 7.57 7.16
C ARG A 4 -3.52 7.43 7.50
N LEU A 5 -4.08 6.22 7.42
CA LEU A 5 -5.46 5.96 7.82
C LEU A 5 -5.68 6.18 9.32
N VAL A 6 -4.73 5.80 10.18
CA VAL A 6 -4.81 6.12 11.62
C VAL A 6 -4.89 7.63 11.80
N TYR A 7 -3.97 8.39 11.20
CA TYR A 7 -3.97 9.85 11.27
C TYR A 7 -5.28 10.48 10.76
N SER A 8 -5.83 9.98 9.65
CA SER A 8 -7.10 10.47 9.12
C SER A 8 -8.27 10.18 10.05
N VAL A 9 -8.37 8.98 10.61
CA VAL A 9 -9.44 8.62 11.54
C VAL A 9 -9.33 9.44 12.82
N THR A 10 -8.12 9.58 13.38
CA THR A 10 -7.89 10.42 14.56
C THR A 10 -8.14 11.89 14.29
N GLY A 11 -7.83 12.39 13.09
CA GLY A 11 -8.07 13.78 12.70
C GLY A 11 -9.55 14.09 12.55
N LEU A 12 -10.32 13.16 11.96
CA LEU A 12 -11.78 13.28 11.83
C LEU A 12 -12.48 13.26 13.19
N ASP A 13 -12.05 12.37 14.08
CA ASP A 13 -12.58 12.30 15.46
C ASP A 13 -12.23 13.58 16.25
N LEU A 14 -11.01 14.13 16.07
CA LEU A 14 -10.60 15.39 16.68
C LEU A 14 -11.43 16.58 16.17
N GLU A 15 -11.66 16.66 14.85
CA GLU A 15 -12.44 17.74 14.24
C GLU A 15 -13.89 17.76 14.73
N ALA A 16 -14.55 16.59 14.78
CA ALA A 16 -15.90 16.47 15.32
C ALA A 16 -15.99 16.95 16.78
N ARG A 17 -14.99 16.62 17.60
CA ARG A 17 -14.94 17.03 19.01
C ARG A 17 -14.58 18.49 19.21
N LEU A 18 -13.75 19.07 18.34
CA LEU A 18 -13.47 20.50 18.36
C LEU A 18 -14.76 21.30 18.13
N VAL A 19 -15.61 20.85 17.21
CA VAL A 19 -16.94 21.43 16.99
C VAL A 19 -17.81 21.29 18.24
N GLU A 20 -17.91 20.11 18.85
CA GLU A 20 -18.70 19.90 20.08
C GLU A 20 -18.19 20.73 21.28
N PHE A 21 -16.87 20.87 21.42
CA PHE A 21 -16.24 21.69 22.45
C PHE A 21 -16.56 23.18 22.26
N LEU A 22 -16.45 23.68 21.03
CA LEU A 22 -16.84 25.05 20.67
C LEU A 22 -18.34 25.30 20.90
N GLU A 23 -19.17 24.26 20.77
CA GLU A 23 -20.60 24.28 21.13
C GLU A 23 -20.86 24.15 22.66
N GLY A 24 -19.82 24.10 23.48
CA GLY A 24 -19.93 24.05 24.95
C GLY A 24 -20.28 22.67 25.52
N ARG A 25 -20.28 21.61 24.69
CA ARG A 25 -20.53 20.23 25.12
C ARG A 25 -19.20 19.61 25.53
N ARG A 26 -19.04 19.27 26.82
CA ARG A 26 -17.83 18.56 27.28
C ARG A 26 -17.85 17.13 26.75
N SER A 27 -16.94 16.79 25.85
CA SER A 27 -16.73 15.39 25.45
C SER A 27 -15.74 14.72 26.41
N VAL A 28 -16.28 13.96 27.36
CA VAL A 28 -15.52 13.04 28.22
C VAL A 28 -15.39 11.72 27.47
N GLU A 29 -14.25 11.48 26.81
CA GLU A 29 -13.82 10.11 26.47
C GLU A 29 -12.34 10.07 26.06
N GLU A 30 -11.44 9.97 27.05
CA GLU A 30 -9.98 9.74 26.87
C GLU A 30 -9.65 8.37 26.24
N VAL A 31 -10.65 7.49 26.10
CA VAL A 31 -10.50 6.09 25.67
C VAL A 31 -10.35 5.97 24.15
N ARG A 32 -10.86 6.95 23.38
CA ARG A 32 -10.78 6.94 21.90
C ARG A 32 -9.51 7.59 21.36
N ASP A 33 -8.96 8.57 22.07
CA ASP A 33 -7.84 9.37 21.57
C ASP A 33 -6.53 8.58 21.55
N VAL A 34 -5.79 8.72 20.44
CA VAL A 34 -4.40 8.29 20.36
C VAL A 34 -3.57 9.26 21.21
N SER A 35 -2.89 8.73 22.23
CA SER A 35 -2.12 9.55 23.17
C SER A 35 -0.89 10.17 22.49
N PRO A 36 -0.31 11.24 23.06
CA PRO A 36 0.93 11.82 22.53
C PRO A 36 2.07 10.81 22.39
N GLN A 37 2.20 9.89 23.35
CA GLN A 37 3.19 8.80 23.27
C GLN A 37 2.89 7.85 22.11
N GLN A 38 1.63 7.46 21.92
CA GLN A 38 1.24 6.63 20.78
C GLN A 38 1.49 7.33 19.43
N LEU A 39 1.33 8.66 19.37
CA LEU A 39 1.64 9.45 18.17
C LEU A 39 3.15 9.50 17.87
N GLU A 40 3.99 9.60 18.90
CA GLU A 40 5.44 9.53 18.75
C GLU A 40 5.89 8.16 18.23
N GLU A 41 5.35 7.09 18.83
CA GLU A 41 5.60 5.71 18.39
C GLU A 41 5.09 5.47 16.95
N LEU A 42 3.93 6.00 16.60
CA LEU A 42 3.36 5.92 15.25
C LEU A 42 4.22 6.69 14.23
N ASN A 43 4.74 7.86 14.60
CA ASN A 43 5.62 8.65 13.74
C ASN A 43 6.94 7.91 13.49
N ARG A 44 7.54 7.30 14.53
CA ARG A 44 8.73 6.45 14.37
C ARG A 44 8.45 5.28 13.44
N LEU A 45 7.36 4.54 13.66
CA LEU A 45 6.93 3.45 12.79
C LEU A 45 6.72 3.92 11.34
N GLN A 46 6.20 5.14 11.14
CA GLN A 46 6.04 5.73 9.82
C GLN A 46 7.39 5.96 9.15
N MET A 47 8.34 6.59 9.84
CA MET A 47 9.66 6.85 9.28
C MET A 47 10.39 5.56 8.89
N GLU A 48 10.33 4.54 9.74
CA GLU A 48 10.90 3.21 9.45
C GLU A 48 10.20 2.55 8.25
N THR A 49 8.87 2.59 8.21
CA THR A 49 8.10 2.01 7.11
C THR A 49 8.40 2.72 5.78
N VAL A 50 8.46 4.07 5.78
CA VAL A 50 8.77 4.86 4.59
C VAL A 50 10.16 4.53 4.07
N LYS A 51 11.16 4.39 4.94
CA LYS A 51 12.51 4.01 4.53
C LYS A 51 12.55 2.64 3.84
N GLU A 52 11.81 1.66 4.36
CA GLU A 52 11.72 0.34 3.72
C GLU A 52 10.88 0.36 2.44
N GLU A 53 9.81 1.17 2.38
CA GLU A 53 9.04 1.39 1.16
C GLU A 53 9.92 2.01 0.06
N GLU A 54 10.75 3.00 0.39
CA GLU A 54 11.73 3.61 -0.52
C GLU A 54 12.74 2.57 -1.01
N ARG A 55 13.31 1.76 -0.10
CA ARG A 55 14.24 0.68 -0.46
C ARG A 55 13.62 -0.32 -1.43
N LEU A 56 12.39 -0.77 -1.17
CA LEU A 56 11.65 -1.68 -2.06
C LEU A 56 11.31 -1.03 -3.39
N THR A 57 10.99 0.26 -3.40
CA THR A 57 10.70 1.02 -4.63
C THR A 57 11.95 1.12 -5.50
N SER A 58 13.12 1.35 -4.91
CA SER A 58 14.40 1.34 -5.64
C SER A 58 14.74 -0.06 -6.18
N GLU A 59 14.51 -1.12 -5.40
CA GLU A 59 14.71 -2.51 -5.84
C GLU A 59 13.79 -2.85 -7.03
N LEU A 60 12.52 -2.43 -6.97
CA LEU A 60 11.56 -2.58 -8.06
C LEU A 60 11.97 -1.83 -9.31
N ALA A 61 12.41 -0.57 -9.18
CA ALA A 61 12.87 0.22 -10.31
C ALA A 61 14.07 -0.45 -11.01
N ARG A 62 15.02 -0.98 -10.23
CA ARG A 62 16.18 -1.70 -10.77
C ARG A 62 15.78 -2.97 -11.52
N VAL A 63 14.88 -3.76 -10.96
CA VAL A 63 14.35 -4.97 -11.62
C VAL A 63 13.63 -4.60 -12.93
N GLN A 64 12.83 -3.53 -12.91
CA GLN A 64 12.17 -3.04 -14.13
C GLN A 64 13.15 -2.57 -15.19
N GLU A 65 14.25 -1.91 -14.81
CA GLU A 65 15.32 -1.50 -15.71
C GLU A 65 16.01 -2.72 -16.35
N GLU A 66 16.36 -3.73 -15.55
CA GLU A 66 16.98 -4.98 -16.04
C GLU A 66 16.05 -5.72 -17.02
N ILE A 67 14.77 -5.86 -16.67
CA ILE A 67 13.76 -6.50 -17.53
C ILE A 67 13.62 -5.72 -18.85
N ALA A 68 13.61 -4.39 -18.80
CA ALA A 68 13.50 -3.56 -19.99
C ALA A 68 14.72 -3.74 -20.91
N GLU A 69 15.94 -3.75 -20.35
CA GLU A 69 17.18 -3.99 -21.11
C GLU A 69 17.17 -5.38 -21.77
N GLN A 70 16.82 -6.42 -21.01
CA GLN A 70 16.73 -7.79 -21.53
C GLN A 70 15.67 -7.92 -22.63
N THR A 71 14.53 -7.23 -22.51
CA THR A 71 13.48 -7.20 -23.54
C THR A 71 13.99 -6.55 -24.83
N VAL A 72 14.72 -5.44 -24.73
CA VAL A 72 15.32 -4.75 -25.89
C VAL A 72 16.35 -5.65 -26.59
N VAL A 73 17.22 -6.33 -25.84
CA VAL A 73 18.19 -7.29 -26.39
C VAL A 73 17.47 -8.47 -27.05
N GLY A 74 16.43 -9.00 -26.42
CA GLY A 74 15.61 -10.08 -26.94
C GLY A 74 14.99 -9.74 -28.30
N ILE A 75 14.40 -8.54 -28.44
CA ILE A 75 13.84 -8.06 -29.71
C ILE A 75 14.94 -7.95 -30.78
N ALA A 76 16.13 -7.44 -30.42
CA ALA A 76 17.25 -7.31 -31.36
C ALA A 76 17.80 -8.67 -31.84
N MET A 77 17.79 -9.69 -30.99
CA MET A 77 18.22 -11.06 -31.33
C MET A 77 17.18 -11.81 -32.17
N ARG A 78 15.88 -11.66 -31.89
CA ARG A 78 14.78 -12.23 -32.69
C ARG A 78 14.79 -11.72 -34.13
N ALA A 79 15.21 -10.47 -34.34
CA ALA A 79 15.42 -9.91 -35.67
C ALA A 79 16.55 -10.61 -36.47
N LYS A 80 17.40 -11.41 -35.82
CA LYS A 80 18.52 -12.14 -36.45
C LYS A 80 18.30 -13.65 -36.59
N GLU A 81 17.67 -14.33 -35.62
CA GLU A 81 17.43 -15.78 -35.66
C GLU A 81 16.08 -16.18 -35.01
N ALA A 82 15.19 -16.80 -35.80
CA ALA A 82 13.82 -17.15 -35.38
C ALA A 82 13.70 -18.45 -34.55
N ALA A 83 14.73 -19.31 -34.56
CA ALA A 83 14.64 -20.66 -33.96
C ALA A 83 14.85 -20.70 -32.44
N ALA A 84 15.38 -19.63 -31.82
CA ALA A 84 15.67 -19.54 -30.38
C ALA A 84 14.67 -18.65 -29.61
N GLU A 85 13.61 -18.19 -30.26
CA GLU A 85 12.70 -17.16 -29.75
C GLU A 85 11.87 -17.63 -28.54
N GLU A 86 11.28 -18.82 -28.62
CA GLU A 86 10.35 -19.33 -27.61
C GLU A 86 11.04 -19.76 -26.30
N GLU A 87 12.28 -20.26 -26.38
CA GLU A 87 13.06 -20.63 -25.20
C GLU A 87 13.62 -19.41 -24.46
N LEU A 88 14.04 -18.38 -25.22
CA LEU A 88 14.43 -17.10 -24.67
C LEU A 88 13.24 -16.39 -23.98
N GLU A 89 12.07 -16.38 -24.62
CA GLU A 89 10.84 -15.80 -24.07
C GLU A 89 10.43 -16.44 -22.74
N ARG A 90 10.38 -17.77 -22.69
CA ARG A 90 10.07 -18.50 -21.46
C ARG A 90 11.09 -18.25 -20.34
N ALA A 91 12.37 -18.11 -20.68
CA ALA A 91 13.41 -17.81 -19.70
C ALA A 91 13.26 -16.39 -19.12
N LEU A 92 12.98 -15.40 -19.97
CA LEU A 92 12.68 -14.02 -19.55
C LEU A 92 11.44 -13.95 -18.66
N GLU A 93 10.32 -14.56 -19.07
CA GLU A 93 9.08 -14.58 -18.28
C GLU A 93 9.31 -15.16 -16.88
N LYS A 94 10.03 -16.29 -16.80
CA LYS A 94 10.34 -16.93 -15.51
C LYS A 94 11.23 -16.06 -14.62
N GLN A 95 12.18 -15.33 -15.19
CA GLN A 95 13.02 -14.39 -14.43
C GLN A 95 12.18 -13.22 -13.89
N VAL A 96 11.39 -12.60 -14.78
CA VAL A 96 10.48 -11.50 -14.44
C VAL A 96 9.54 -11.88 -13.31
N ASP A 97 8.86 -13.03 -13.45
CA ASP A 97 7.91 -13.52 -12.46
C ASP A 97 8.59 -13.78 -11.12
N GLY A 98 9.79 -14.38 -11.13
CA GLY A 98 10.55 -14.68 -9.92
C GLY A 98 10.97 -13.42 -9.15
N GLU A 99 11.49 -12.41 -9.85
CA GLU A 99 11.94 -11.16 -9.24
C GLU A 99 10.77 -10.30 -8.76
N MET A 100 9.71 -10.21 -9.57
CA MET A 100 8.49 -9.49 -9.20
C MET A 100 7.81 -10.14 -8.00
N LEU A 101 7.69 -11.47 -7.98
CA LEU A 101 7.13 -12.21 -6.84
C LEU A 101 7.93 -11.94 -5.56
N ARG A 102 9.27 -11.96 -5.63
CA ARG A 102 10.14 -11.67 -4.49
C ARG A 102 9.91 -10.26 -3.92
N ILE A 103 9.78 -9.25 -4.78
CA ILE A 103 9.49 -7.87 -4.35
C ILE A 103 8.10 -7.79 -3.72
N MET A 104 7.10 -8.43 -4.33
CA MET A 104 5.74 -8.48 -3.79
C MET A 104 5.69 -9.15 -2.42
N GLU A 105 6.38 -10.28 -2.23
CA GLU A 105 6.49 -10.94 -0.94
C GLU A 105 7.17 -10.05 0.11
N ALA A 106 8.22 -9.32 -0.28
CA ALA A 106 8.91 -8.40 0.63
C ALA A 106 8.01 -7.22 1.03
N ALA A 107 7.22 -6.70 0.09
CA ALA A 107 6.23 -5.66 0.34
C ALA A 107 5.10 -6.17 1.25
N ASP A 108 4.60 -7.39 1.05
CA ASP A 108 3.60 -8.01 1.92
C ASP A 108 4.14 -8.25 3.34
N LYS A 109 5.39 -8.71 3.45
CA LYS A 109 6.07 -8.84 4.76
C LYS A 109 6.23 -7.49 5.44
N LEU A 110 6.56 -6.43 4.72
CA LEU A 110 6.60 -5.08 5.29
C LEU A 110 5.22 -4.65 5.76
N ARG A 111 4.19 -4.81 4.92
CA ARG A 111 2.80 -4.49 5.22
C ARG A 111 2.30 -5.19 6.49
N MET A 112 2.58 -6.48 6.64
CA MET A 112 2.19 -7.27 7.82
C MET A 112 2.95 -6.83 9.07
N ARG A 113 4.27 -6.58 8.96
CA ARG A 113 5.07 -6.09 10.10
C ARG A 113 4.59 -4.73 10.60
N THR A 114 4.31 -3.79 9.69
CA THR A 114 3.75 -2.48 10.02
C THR A 114 2.38 -2.62 10.69
N LEU A 115 1.51 -3.51 10.19
CA LEU A 115 0.19 -3.74 10.78
C LEU A 115 0.28 -4.32 12.20
N ASN A 116 1.18 -5.29 12.42
CA ASN A 116 1.40 -5.89 13.74
C ASN A 116 1.90 -4.85 14.76
N HIS A 117 2.93 -4.07 14.42
CA HIS A 117 3.43 -3.01 15.30
C HIS A 117 2.35 -1.96 15.59
N LEU A 118 1.54 -1.62 14.58
CA LEU A 118 0.45 -0.66 14.76
C LEU A 118 -0.60 -1.19 15.76
N THR A 119 -0.89 -2.50 15.75
CA THR A 119 -1.79 -3.10 16.76
C THR A 119 -1.17 -3.21 18.15
N GLU A 120 0.16 -3.18 18.27
CA GLU A 120 0.87 -3.13 19.56
C GLU A 120 0.88 -1.72 20.15
N ILE A 121 0.99 -0.69 19.30
CA ILE A 121 0.94 0.72 19.70
C ILE A 121 -0.49 1.10 20.15
N LEU A 122 -1.52 0.60 19.46
CA LEU A 122 -2.91 0.94 19.73
C LEU A 122 -3.50 0.11 20.89
N ARG A 123 -4.34 0.74 21.72
CA ARG A 123 -5.19 0.04 22.69
C ARG A 123 -6.20 -0.86 21.96
N PRO A 124 -6.69 -1.96 22.57
CA PRO A 124 -7.57 -2.92 21.88
C PRO A 124 -8.77 -2.29 21.17
N LEU A 125 -9.44 -1.32 21.80
CA LEU A 125 -10.58 -0.62 21.18
C LEU A 125 -10.15 0.21 19.96
N GLN A 126 -9.03 0.94 20.05
CA GLN A 126 -8.48 1.73 18.95
C GLN A 126 -8.10 0.83 17.77
N ALA A 127 -7.51 -0.33 18.04
CA ALA A 127 -7.16 -1.31 17.02
C ALA A 127 -8.42 -1.83 16.29
N VAL A 128 -9.50 -2.15 17.01
CA VAL A 128 -10.78 -2.56 16.39
C VAL A 128 -11.36 -1.44 15.52
N MET A 129 -11.37 -0.19 16.00
CA MET A 129 -11.86 0.96 15.22
C MET A 129 -11.02 1.17 13.96
N PHE A 130 -9.69 1.10 14.07
CA PHE A 130 -8.79 1.17 12.94
C PHE A 130 -9.08 0.07 11.91
N LEU A 131 -9.22 -1.19 12.34
CA LEU A 131 -9.51 -2.33 11.47
C LEU A 131 -10.86 -2.18 10.76
N ALA A 132 -11.89 -1.68 11.46
CA ALA A 132 -13.19 -1.39 10.89
C ALA A 132 -13.09 -0.31 9.80
N SER A 133 -12.41 0.79 10.07
CA SER A 133 -12.15 1.87 9.11
C SER A 133 -11.34 1.38 7.91
N SER A 134 -10.34 0.53 8.14
CA SER A 134 -9.51 -0.09 7.09
C SER A 134 -10.35 -0.99 6.17
N LYS A 135 -11.26 -1.80 6.74
CA LYS A 135 -12.19 -2.62 5.96
C LYS A 135 -13.16 -1.78 5.13
N ARG A 136 -13.69 -0.69 5.70
CA ARG A 136 -14.56 0.25 4.97
C ARG A 136 -13.82 0.87 3.80
N LEU A 137 -12.61 1.37 4.02
CA LEU A 137 -11.78 1.94 2.94
C LEU A 137 -11.51 0.91 1.84
N HIS A 138 -11.13 -0.31 2.21
CA HIS A 138 -10.89 -1.39 1.25
C HIS A 138 -12.12 -1.69 0.38
N LEU A 139 -13.33 -1.72 0.97
CA LEU A 139 -14.58 -1.89 0.24
C LEU A 139 -14.86 -0.72 -0.71
N CYS A 140 -14.64 0.52 -0.25
CA CYS A 140 -14.81 1.72 -1.08
C CYS A 140 -13.87 1.71 -2.28
N VAL A 141 -12.58 1.41 -2.08
CA VAL A 141 -11.59 1.31 -3.16
C VAL A 141 -11.98 0.22 -4.15
N ARG A 142 -12.39 -0.95 -3.67
CA ARG A 142 -12.85 -2.06 -4.53
C ARG A 142 -14.07 -1.68 -5.36
N GLN A 143 -15.05 -1.01 -4.76
CA GLN A 143 -16.25 -0.54 -5.48
C GLN A 143 -15.92 0.56 -6.47
N TRP A 144 -15.00 1.47 -6.13
CA TRP A 144 -14.51 2.48 -7.05
C TRP A 144 -13.81 1.84 -8.25
N GLY A 145 -12.87 0.91 -8.04
CA GLY A 145 -12.22 0.15 -9.10
C GLY A 145 -13.21 -0.51 -10.06
N LYS A 146 -14.20 -1.24 -9.54
CA LYS A 146 -15.26 -1.85 -10.37
C LYS A 146 -16.01 -0.83 -11.23
N ARG A 147 -16.35 0.35 -10.68
CA ARG A 147 -17.04 1.40 -11.44
C ARG A 147 -16.13 2.01 -12.49
N THR A 148 -14.85 2.16 -12.18
CA THR A 148 -13.82 2.67 -13.09
C THR A 148 -13.61 1.72 -14.26
N ASP A 149 -13.47 0.42 -14.01
CA ASP A 149 -13.32 -0.61 -15.05
C ASP A 149 -14.55 -0.66 -15.98
N GLN A 150 -15.75 -0.54 -15.42
CA GLN A 150 -17.00 -0.48 -16.20
C GLN A 150 -17.12 0.77 -17.08
N ARG A 151 -16.48 1.88 -16.71
CA ARG A 151 -16.46 3.10 -17.51
C ARG A 151 -15.46 2.96 -18.66
N HIS A 152 -14.22 2.57 -18.35
CA HIS A 152 -13.17 2.38 -19.36
C HIS A 152 -13.49 1.23 -20.34
N GLY A 153 -14.22 0.19 -19.90
CA GLY A 153 -14.72 -0.86 -20.79
C GLY A 153 -15.86 -0.43 -21.73
N ARG A 154 -16.55 0.69 -21.47
CA ARG A 154 -17.54 1.26 -22.41
C ARG A 154 -16.92 2.21 -23.42
N ASP A 155 -15.90 2.95 -23.02
CA ASP A 155 -15.20 3.89 -23.91
C ASP A 155 -14.33 3.17 -24.97
N ALA A 156 -14.00 1.89 -24.78
CA ALA A 156 -13.31 1.06 -25.76
C ALA A 156 -14.24 0.41 -26.82
N VAL A 157 -15.57 0.54 -26.67
CA VAL A 157 -16.59 -0.13 -27.52
C VAL A 157 -17.48 0.88 -28.25
N SER A 158 -17.22 2.18 -28.12
CA SER A 158 -17.99 3.26 -28.74
C SER A 158 -17.15 4.12 -29.65
#